data_AF-A0A5K7S8I6-F1
#
_entry.id   AF-A0A5K7S8I6-F1
#
_cell.length_a   1.000
_cell.length_b   1.000
_cell.length_c   1.000
_cell.angle_alpha   90.00
_cell.angle_beta   90.00
_cell.angle_gamma   90.00
#
_symmetry.space_group_name_H-M   'P 1'
#
loop_
_entity.id
_entity.type
_entity.pdbx_description
1 polymer ?
#
loop_
_entity_poly.entity_id
_entity_poly.type
_entity_poly.pdbx_seq_one_letter_code
_entity_poly.pdbx_strand_id
1 'polypeptide(L)'
;MGKIILVVDIETTGYLKQGGKIVEIGIVKLDLETGGIIPVYSSLIKEPGLDISHMAGQFGWIFRNSNLTFDEVMIAPTLEEQRSVIQHILNLYEATAYNKAFDFGFLKDRGFQINELPCPMQLATPIMNIGGTMKWPSVEEAWGYFFGKTGYIETHRSLDDAIHEAKIVHKLYKMGQFEVSYYCLNSQLLNYYREADGSIVFVYTIIGTTDEFAIYRAAQGAKYKENKDGVPLFFSKRPLSTNRNEIIQLIITENGSIKVDDFTKVLSQKKKLDEYILREKSKLYDNVISFSFGLAVVKSNKKYGFIDHSGEIIIPLIYDSANSFHEGLALVSAKDWKGFIDRNGNKIIDVGESNYTESFSEGLAVVSDYWGNFFGYIDSLGNTRISLKYNFAESFSCGLAKVDVAGTTSFINHYGAEIIQIQYDEVESFSEGLALVSKNNKYGFIDQVGNEVIAIKYDKVYAFSEGLAAVNLNNKWGFIDNSGFIKIPLTFDYAESFSKGFAYVSLEGKEGKIDKLGNEYWND
;
A
#
# COMPACT_ATOMS: atom_id res chain seq x y z
N MET A 1 0.49 -2.23 15.02
CA MET A 1 0.73 -2.37 13.56
C MET A 1 -0.23 -3.43 13.03
N GLY A 2 -0.74 -3.28 11.81
CA GLY A 2 -1.60 -4.28 11.16
C GLY A 2 -0.83 -5.59 10.92
N LYS A 3 -1.55 -6.66 10.58
CA LYS A 3 -0.95 -7.95 10.22
C LYS A 3 -0.45 -7.86 8.78
N ILE A 4 0.76 -7.33 8.59
CA ILE A 4 1.38 -7.18 7.27
C ILE A 4 2.11 -8.46 6.92
N ILE A 5 1.82 -9.02 5.75
CA ILE A 5 2.51 -10.18 5.17
C ILE A 5 3.02 -9.86 3.77
N LEU A 6 3.85 -10.73 3.21
CA LEU A 6 4.20 -10.70 1.79
C LEU A 6 3.36 -11.70 1.00
N VAL A 7 2.96 -11.29 -0.20
CA VAL A 7 2.47 -12.20 -1.24
C VAL A 7 3.45 -12.11 -2.39
N VAL A 8 3.98 -13.26 -2.78
CA VAL A 8 5.05 -13.40 -3.76
C VAL A 8 4.51 -14.20 -4.93
N ASP A 9 4.81 -13.76 -6.13
CA ASP A 9 4.60 -14.51 -7.35
C ASP A 9 5.87 -14.44 -8.21
N ILE A 10 6.13 -15.48 -9.02
CA ILE A 10 7.27 -15.52 -9.92
C ILE A 10 6.83 -16.00 -11.30
N GLU A 11 7.47 -15.44 -12.34
CA GLU A 11 7.35 -15.97 -13.68
C GLU A 11 8.57 -16.79 -14.07
N THR A 12 8.32 -17.88 -14.80
CA THR A 12 9.37 -18.84 -15.13
C THR A 12 9.28 -19.35 -16.57
N THR A 13 10.41 -19.74 -17.14
CA THR A 13 10.47 -20.43 -18.44
C THR A 13 10.04 -21.90 -18.31
N GLY A 14 9.12 -22.28 -17.43
CA GLY A 14 8.65 -23.66 -17.25
C GLY A 14 9.00 -24.26 -15.87
N TYR A 15 8.92 -25.58 -15.72
CA TYR A 15 8.96 -26.21 -14.40
C TYR A 15 10.38 -26.37 -13.82
N LEU A 16 10.49 -26.21 -12.50
CA LEU A 16 11.76 -26.34 -11.75
C LEU A 16 12.50 -27.64 -12.06
N LYS A 17 11.81 -28.78 -11.99
CA LYS A 17 12.41 -30.12 -12.24
C LYS A 17 12.90 -30.33 -13.67
N GLN A 18 12.44 -29.51 -14.61
CA GLN A 18 12.84 -29.57 -16.01
C GLN A 18 13.98 -28.60 -16.32
N GLY A 19 14.45 -27.82 -15.34
CA GLY A 19 15.48 -26.80 -15.54
C GLY A 19 14.92 -25.42 -15.90
N GLY A 20 13.62 -25.18 -15.65
CA GLY A 20 13.02 -23.86 -15.80
C GLY A 20 13.82 -22.77 -15.07
N LYS A 21 13.71 -21.55 -15.58
CA LYS A 21 14.43 -20.38 -15.07
C LYS A 21 13.45 -19.32 -14.60
N ILE A 22 13.77 -18.64 -13.50
CA ILE A 22 13.05 -17.44 -13.06
C ILE A 22 13.34 -16.33 -14.05
N VAL A 23 12.29 -15.68 -14.56
CA VAL A 23 12.38 -14.55 -15.49
C VAL A 23 11.78 -13.27 -14.94
N GLU A 24 10.95 -13.37 -13.90
CA GLU A 24 10.41 -12.22 -13.19
C GLU A 24 10.06 -12.60 -11.74
N ILE A 25 10.17 -11.65 -10.83
CA ILE A 25 9.72 -11.80 -9.43
C ILE A 25 8.89 -10.57 -9.06
N GLY A 26 7.69 -10.81 -8.54
CA GLY A 26 6.78 -9.82 -7.98
C GLY A 26 6.56 -10.07 -6.49
N ILE A 27 6.65 -9.02 -5.67
CA ILE A 27 6.38 -9.10 -4.23
C ILE A 27 5.54 -7.89 -3.83
N VAL A 28 4.42 -8.16 -3.17
CA VAL A 28 3.58 -7.14 -2.56
C VAL A 28 3.49 -7.33 -1.06
N LYS A 29 3.38 -6.22 -0.33
CA LYS A 29 2.90 -6.22 1.05
C LYS A 29 1.38 -6.22 1.05
N LEU A 30 0.79 -7.08 1.88
CA LEU A 30 -0.63 -7.09 2.16
C LEU A 30 -0.86 -6.80 3.65
N ASP A 31 -1.62 -5.76 3.95
CA ASP A 31 -2.21 -5.58 5.27
C ASP A 31 -3.50 -6.40 5.36
N LEU A 32 -3.46 -7.50 6.09
CA LEU A 32 -4.61 -8.42 6.21
C LEU A 32 -5.82 -7.77 6.89
N GLU A 33 -5.65 -6.70 7.68
CA GLU A 33 -6.76 -6.04 8.36
C GLU A 33 -7.54 -5.10 7.43
N THR A 34 -6.80 -4.29 6.68
CA THR A 34 -7.35 -3.23 5.82
C THR A 34 -7.57 -3.69 4.39
N GLY A 35 -6.86 -4.72 3.94
CA GLY A 35 -6.78 -5.12 2.54
C GLY A 35 -5.88 -4.23 1.70
N GLY A 36 -5.14 -3.30 2.31
CA GLY A 36 -4.17 -2.45 1.61
C GLY A 36 -3.04 -3.30 1.02
N ILE A 37 -2.78 -3.11 -0.27
CA ILE A 37 -1.74 -3.81 -1.03
C ILE A 37 -0.74 -2.78 -1.52
N ILE A 38 0.55 -3.04 -1.30
CA ILE A 38 1.64 -2.13 -1.70
C ILE A 38 2.70 -2.97 -2.42
N PRO A 39 2.98 -2.71 -3.71
CA PRO A 39 4.15 -3.25 -4.40
C PRO A 39 5.44 -2.92 -3.63
N VAL A 40 6.27 -3.92 -3.38
CA VAL A 40 7.57 -3.71 -2.70
C VAL A 40 8.75 -4.26 -3.48
N TYR A 41 8.49 -5.10 -4.47
CA TYR A 41 9.50 -5.55 -5.41
C TYR A 41 8.82 -5.96 -6.71
N SER A 42 9.40 -5.55 -7.84
CA SER A 42 9.07 -6.07 -9.16
C SER A 42 10.32 -5.93 -10.00
N SER A 43 10.78 -7.03 -10.57
CA SER A 43 11.91 -6.99 -11.49
C SER A 43 11.98 -8.21 -12.40
N LEU A 44 12.45 -7.97 -13.62
CA LEU A 44 12.89 -9.02 -14.52
C LEU A 44 14.19 -9.62 -14.01
N ILE A 45 14.35 -10.93 -14.19
CA ILE A 45 15.49 -11.69 -13.70
C ILE A 45 16.18 -12.38 -14.85
N LYS A 46 17.45 -12.06 -15.09
CA LYS A 46 18.32 -12.89 -15.93
C LYS A 46 19.00 -13.96 -15.10
N GLU A 47 18.44 -15.16 -15.06
CA GLU A 47 19.08 -16.27 -14.35
C GLU A 47 20.32 -16.83 -15.09
N PRO A 48 21.34 -17.30 -14.34
CA PRO A 48 22.47 -18.01 -14.92
C PRO A 48 22.04 -19.22 -15.77
N GLY A 49 22.58 -19.28 -16.98
CA GLY A 49 22.27 -20.33 -17.96
C GLY A 49 20.93 -20.17 -18.70
N LEU A 50 20.24 -19.05 -18.53
CA LEU A 50 19.16 -18.66 -19.44
C LEU A 50 19.77 -18.31 -20.81
N ASP A 51 19.26 -18.94 -21.87
CA ASP A 51 19.70 -18.77 -23.26
C ASP A 51 18.55 -19.00 -24.24
N ILE A 52 18.81 -18.87 -25.54
CA ILE A 52 17.80 -18.96 -26.61
C ILE A 52 17.03 -20.28 -26.62
N SER A 53 17.57 -21.36 -26.03
CA SER A 53 16.85 -22.63 -25.93
C SER A 53 15.62 -22.54 -25.01
N HIS A 54 15.60 -21.55 -24.11
CA HIS A 54 14.49 -21.27 -23.20
C HIS A 54 13.37 -20.43 -23.85
N MET A 55 13.62 -19.84 -25.02
CA MET A 55 12.65 -19.01 -25.75
C MET A 55 11.54 -19.86 -26.40
N ALA A 56 11.79 -21.14 -26.68
CA ALA A 56 10.91 -21.99 -27.47
C ALA A 56 10.60 -23.34 -26.80
N GLY A 57 9.79 -24.17 -27.47
CA GLY A 57 9.45 -25.51 -27.00
C GLY A 57 8.79 -25.52 -25.62
N GLN A 58 9.22 -26.46 -24.77
CA GLN A 58 8.66 -26.67 -23.43
C GLN A 58 8.94 -25.52 -22.45
N PHE A 59 9.96 -24.68 -22.73
CA PHE A 59 10.36 -23.59 -21.82
C PHE A 59 9.78 -22.23 -22.22
N GLY A 60 9.52 -22.03 -23.51
CA GLY A 60 9.04 -20.75 -24.01
C GLY A 60 7.56 -20.43 -23.76
N TRP A 61 6.88 -21.13 -22.85
CA TRP A 61 5.45 -20.91 -22.63
C TRP A 61 5.17 -19.49 -22.16
N ILE A 62 5.98 -18.96 -21.23
CA ILE A 62 5.81 -17.61 -20.70
C ILE A 62 5.87 -16.54 -21.79
N PHE A 63 6.83 -16.64 -22.71
CA PHE A 63 7.00 -15.69 -23.83
C PHE A 63 5.90 -15.79 -24.91
N ARG A 64 5.06 -16.83 -24.88
CA ARG A 64 3.94 -17.00 -25.82
C ARG A 64 2.60 -16.57 -25.24
N ASN A 65 2.49 -16.50 -23.91
CA ASN A 65 1.22 -16.26 -23.23
C ASN A 65 1.22 -14.95 -22.42
N SER A 66 2.38 -14.34 -22.19
CA SER A 66 2.50 -13.00 -21.60
C SER A 66 2.92 -11.97 -22.67
N ASN A 67 2.98 -10.70 -22.27
CA ASN A 67 3.65 -9.64 -23.04
C ASN A 67 5.17 -9.56 -22.75
N LEU A 68 5.74 -10.48 -21.98
CA LEU A 68 7.18 -10.54 -21.69
C LEU A 68 7.95 -10.99 -22.93
N THR A 69 9.01 -10.27 -23.28
CA THR A 69 9.89 -10.67 -24.39
C THR A 69 11.19 -11.30 -23.87
N PHE A 70 11.74 -12.23 -24.65
CA PHE A 70 13.02 -12.86 -24.32
C PHE A 70 14.16 -11.84 -24.25
N ASP A 71 14.16 -10.86 -25.16
CA ASP A 71 15.19 -9.83 -25.21
C ASP A 71 15.20 -8.94 -23.96
N GLU A 72 14.01 -8.58 -23.43
CA GLU A 72 13.88 -7.84 -22.17
C GLU A 72 14.50 -8.62 -20.99
N VAL A 73 14.25 -9.93 -20.92
CA VAL A 73 14.83 -10.78 -19.87
C VAL A 73 16.35 -10.90 -20.04
N MET A 74 16.86 -10.97 -21.27
CA MET A 74 18.29 -11.13 -21.53
C MET A 74 19.14 -9.89 -21.20
N ILE A 75 18.52 -8.70 -21.14
CA ILE A 75 19.17 -7.45 -20.69
C ILE A 75 18.84 -7.09 -19.24
N ALA A 76 17.96 -7.85 -18.59
CA ALA A 76 17.59 -7.63 -17.20
C ALA A 76 18.77 -7.89 -16.23
N PRO A 77 18.74 -7.28 -15.03
CA PRO A 77 19.72 -7.60 -13.99
C PRO A 77 19.61 -9.07 -13.59
N THR A 78 20.74 -9.63 -13.17
CA THR A 78 20.83 -11.03 -12.78
C THR A 78 20.17 -11.29 -11.43
N LEU A 79 19.82 -12.54 -11.14
CA LEU A 79 19.31 -12.92 -9.82
C LEU A 79 20.34 -12.64 -8.72
N GLU A 80 21.63 -12.78 -9.02
CA GLU A 80 22.70 -12.59 -8.03
C GLU A 80 22.87 -11.12 -7.66
N GLU A 81 22.79 -10.21 -8.63
CA GLU A 81 22.81 -8.76 -8.37
C GLU A 81 21.63 -8.32 -7.48
N GLN A 82 20.49 -8.99 -7.61
CA GLN A 82 19.25 -8.63 -6.92
C GLN A 82 19.01 -9.42 -5.62
N ARG A 83 19.83 -10.46 -5.36
CA ARG A 83 19.66 -11.42 -4.25
C ARG A 83 19.55 -10.74 -2.90
N SER A 84 20.44 -9.80 -2.62
CA SER A 84 20.50 -9.14 -1.31
C SER A 84 19.22 -8.37 -0.99
N VAL A 85 18.66 -7.68 -1.98
CA VAL A 85 17.42 -6.92 -1.86
C VAL A 85 16.23 -7.86 -1.67
N ILE A 86 16.09 -8.89 -2.50
CA ILE A 86 15.01 -9.88 -2.40
C ILE A 86 15.05 -10.58 -1.03
N GLN A 87 16.22 -11.07 -0.61
CA GLN A 87 16.37 -11.74 0.67
C GLN A 87 16.11 -10.80 1.85
N HIS A 88 16.52 -9.53 1.75
CA HIS A 88 16.21 -8.54 2.77
C HIS A 88 14.69 -8.37 2.90
N ILE A 89 13.96 -8.22 1.80
CA ILE A 89 12.50 -8.09 1.80
C ILE A 89 11.84 -9.31 2.44
N LEU A 90 12.23 -10.52 2.03
CA LEU A 90 11.70 -11.79 2.56
C LEU A 90 11.98 -11.97 4.07
N ASN A 91 13.01 -11.31 4.61
CA ASN A 91 13.32 -11.35 6.05
C ASN A 91 12.45 -10.39 6.88
N LEU A 92 11.79 -9.40 6.26
CA LEU A 92 11.04 -8.38 6.99
C LEU A 92 9.68 -8.90 7.50
N TYR A 93 9.07 -9.85 6.79
CA TYR A 93 7.72 -10.33 7.09
C TYR A 93 7.59 -11.82 6.73
N GLU A 94 6.59 -12.45 7.32
CA GLU A 94 6.12 -13.76 6.85
C GLU A 94 5.51 -13.62 5.44
N ALA A 95 5.68 -14.66 4.62
CA ALA A 95 5.33 -14.63 3.20
C ALA A 95 4.47 -15.83 2.79
N THR A 96 3.58 -15.61 1.82
CA THR A 96 2.88 -16.66 1.09
C THR A 96 2.99 -16.43 -0.42
N ALA A 97 2.53 -17.41 -1.19
CA ALA A 97 2.38 -17.38 -2.64
C ALA A 97 1.18 -18.27 -2.98
N TYR A 98 0.34 -17.91 -3.95
CA TYR A 98 -0.90 -18.66 -4.20
C TYR A 98 -0.62 -20.12 -4.53
N ASN A 99 0.29 -20.38 -5.46
CA ASN A 99 0.83 -21.72 -5.72
C ASN A 99 2.16 -21.95 -4.99
N LYS A 100 2.15 -21.77 -3.66
CA LYS A 100 3.34 -21.81 -2.79
C LYS A 100 4.40 -22.87 -3.12
N ALA A 101 3.98 -24.09 -3.47
CA ALA A 101 4.91 -25.17 -3.79
C ALA A 101 5.75 -24.90 -5.06
N PHE A 102 5.16 -24.20 -6.04
CA PHE A 102 5.83 -23.78 -7.26
C PHE A 102 6.75 -22.59 -6.98
N ASP A 103 6.20 -21.47 -6.49
CA ASP A 103 6.92 -20.20 -6.36
C ASP A 103 8.06 -20.29 -5.34
N PHE A 104 7.74 -20.75 -4.13
CA PHE A 104 8.76 -20.93 -3.11
C PHE A 104 9.68 -22.10 -3.43
N GLY A 105 9.23 -23.07 -4.24
CA GLY A 105 10.09 -24.15 -4.73
C GLY A 105 11.28 -23.61 -5.51
N PHE A 106 11.03 -22.72 -6.46
CA PHE A 106 12.06 -22.04 -7.24
C PHE A 106 12.97 -21.16 -6.38
N LEU A 107 12.39 -20.30 -5.52
CA LEU A 107 13.17 -19.40 -4.68
C LEU A 107 14.07 -20.18 -3.70
N LYS A 108 13.56 -21.25 -3.08
CA LYS A 108 14.35 -22.09 -2.16
C LYS A 108 15.44 -22.88 -2.88
N ASP A 109 15.18 -23.38 -4.09
CA ASP A 109 16.22 -24.02 -4.92
C ASP A 109 17.38 -23.06 -5.18
N ARG A 110 17.09 -21.76 -5.23
CA ARG A 110 18.06 -20.66 -5.39
C ARG A 110 18.67 -20.19 -4.08
N GLY A 111 18.36 -20.84 -2.96
CA GLY A 111 18.93 -20.55 -1.65
C GLY A 111 18.23 -19.43 -0.87
N PHE A 112 17.08 -18.94 -1.31
CA PHE A 112 16.31 -17.96 -0.53
C PHE A 112 15.70 -18.62 0.71
N GLN A 113 15.82 -17.92 1.84
CA GLN A 113 15.16 -18.27 3.08
C GLN A 113 13.85 -17.51 3.18
N ILE A 114 12.76 -18.23 3.47
CA ILE A 114 11.41 -17.66 3.50
C ILE A 114 10.74 -18.11 4.79
N ASN A 115 10.18 -17.16 5.55
CA ASN A 115 9.32 -17.47 6.68
C ASN A 115 7.89 -17.67 6.15
N GLU A 116 7.46 -18.93 6.02
CA GLU A 116 6.30 -19.28 5.21
C GLU A 116 4.96 -19.29 5.95
N LEU A 117 3.94 -18.84 5.26
CA LEU A 117 2.54 -18.91 5.66
C LEU A 117 1.76 -20.02 4.94
N PRO A 118 0.53 -20.31 5.35
CA PRO A 118 -0.34 -21.27 4.67
C PRO A 118 -0.52 -20.96 3.18
N CYS A 119 -0.72 -22.02 2.37
CA CYS A 119 -0.89 -21.93 0.92
C CYS A 119 -2.34 -21.51 0.56
N PRO A 120 -2.57 -20.35 -0.06
CA PRO A 120 -3.91 -19.84 -0.39
C PRO A 120 -4.69 -20.78 -1.31
N MET A 121 -4.04 -21.37 -2.31
CA MET A 121 -4.66 -22.33 -3.23
C MET A 121 -5.20 -23.57 -2.48
N GLN A 122 -4.44 -24.09 -1.51
CA GLN A 122 -4.89 -25.22 -0.70
C GLN A 122 -6.03 -24.83 0.23
N LEU A 123 -6.00 -23.63 0.80
CA LEU A 123 -7.06 -23.11 1.66
C LEU A 123 -8.36 -22.83 0.89
N ALA A 124 -8.26 -22.39 -0.37
CA ALA A 124 -9.41 -22.13 -1.23
C ALA A 124 -10.08 -23.43 -1.73
N THR A 125 -9.31 -24.51 -1.87
CA THR A 125 -9.78 -25.82 -2.39
C THR A 125 -11.06 -26.34 -1.72
N PRO A 126 -11.14 -26.50 -0.38
CA PRO A 126 -12.35 -27.01 0.28
C PRO A 126 -13.55 -26.04 0.23
N ILE A 127 -13.31 -24.76 -0.05
CA ILE A 127 -14.36 -23.71 -0.06
C ILE A 127 -15.10 -23.71 -1.39
N MET A 128 -14.36 -23.84 -2.50
CA MET A 128 -14.91 -23.55 -3.82
C MET A 128 -15.66 -24.73 -4.46
N ASN A 129 -15.37 -25.96 -4.03
CA ASN A 129 -16.05 -27.18 -4.50
C ASN A 129 -16.25 -27.24 -6.05
N ILE A 130 -15.19 -26.97 -6.81
CA ILE A 130 -15.28 -26.87 -8.27
C ILE A 130 -15.46 -28.27 -8.88
N GLY A 131 -16.69 -28.60 -9.31
CA GLY A 131 -16.94 -29.61 -10.33
C GLY A 131 -16.66 -31.08 -9.99
N GLY A 132 -17.02 -31.54 -8.78
CA GLY A 132 -17.15 -32.98 -8.46
C GLY A 132 -15.85 -33.81 -8.45
N THR A 133 -14.70 -33.18 -8.70
CA THR A 133 -13.35 -33.77 -8.55
C THR A 133 -12.50 -32.82 -7.71
N MET A 134 -11.73 -33.38 -6.78
CA MET A 134 -10.87 -32.61 -5.89
C MET A 134 -9.66 -32.07 -6.68
N LYS A 135 -9.81 -30.89 -7.29
CA LYS A 135 -8.72 -30.14 -7.94
C LYS A 135 -8.35 -28.90 -7.13
N TRP A 136 -7.13 -28.42 -7.32
CA TRP A 136 -6.72 -27.12 -6.80
C TRP A 136 -7.22 -26.00 -7.73
N PRO A 137 -7.85 -24.94 -7.21
CA PRO A 137 -8.37 -23.83 -8.02
C PRO A 137 -7.23 -23.02 -8.62
N SER A 138 -7.34 -22.64 -9.90
CA SER A 138 -6.48 -21.56 -10.44
C SER A 138 -6.80 -20.22 -9.80
N VAL A 139 -5.92 -19.23 -9.97
CA VAL A 139 -6.16 -17.84 -9.51
C VAL A 139 -7.43 -17.29 -10.16
N GLU A 140 -7.60 -17.46 -11.48
CA GLU A 140 -8.82 -17.08 -12.21
C GLU A 140 -10.10 -17.70 -11.62
N GLU A 141 -10.06 -19.00 -11.29
CA GLU A 141 -11.21 -19.68 -10.70
C GLU A 141 -11.54 -19.15 -9.30
N ALA A 142 -10.51 -18.94 -8.48
CA ALA A 142 -10.66 -18.36 -7.14
C ALA A 142 -11.18 -16.93 -7.22
N TRP A 143 -10.67 -16.14 -8.17
CA TRP A 143 -11.16 -14.80 -8.42
C TRP A 143 -12.63 -14.80 -8.81
N GLY A 144 -12.97 -15.60 -9.82
CA GLY A 144 -14.34 -15.76 -10.31
C GLY A 144 -15.32 -16.14 -9.20
N TYR A 145 -14.89 -16.97 -8.26
CA TYR A 145 -15.68 -17.38 -7.10
C TYR A 145 -15.83 -16.26 -6.06
N PHE A 146 -14.75 -15.57 -5.69
CA PHE A 146 -14.77 -14.60 -4.58
C PHE A 146 -15.24 -13.20 -4.97
N PHE A 147 -15.02 -12.80 -6.23
CA PHE A 147 -15.21 -11.44 -6.71
C PHE A 147 -16.11 -11.35 -7.96
N GLY A 148 -16.47 -12.49 -8.58
CA GLY A 148 -17.22 -12.54 -9.83
C GLY A 148 -16.30 -12.45 -11.06
N LYS A 149 -16.91 -12.35 -12.25
CA LYS A 149 -16.18 -12.45 -13.54
C LYS A 149 -15.54 -11.15 -14.03
N THR A 150 -15.70 -10.05 -13.30
CA THR A 150 -15.17 -8.73 -13.69
C THR A 150 -13.89 -8.40 -12.91
N GLY A 151 -12.97 -7.68 -13.55
CA GLY A 151 -11.80 -7.11 -12.86
C GLY A 151 -10.64 -8.07 -12.60
N TYR A 152 -10.58 -9.21 -13.30
CA TYR A 152 -9.38 -10.06 -13.35
C TYR A 152 -8.90 -10.20 -14.79
N ILE A 153 -7.61 -9.98 -14.96
CA ILE A 153 -6.92 -10.16 -16.23
C ILE A 153 -5.62 -10.85 -15.90
N GLU A 154 -5.53 -12.08 -16.38
CA GLU A 154 -4.31 -12.86 -16.33
C GLU A 154 -3.32 -12.27 -17.35
N THR A 155 -2.31 -11.59 -16.84
CA THR A 155 -1.24 -11.02 -17.68
C THR A 155 -0.02 -11.92 -17.75
N HIS A 156 0.08 -12.93 -16.87
CA HIS A 156 1.30 -13.72 -16.65
C HIS A 156 2.49 -12.79 -16.39
N ARG A 157 2.29 -11.89 -15.43
CA ARG A 157 3.24 -10.87 -15.00
C ARG A 157 3.22 -10.83 -13.49
N SER A 158 4.35 -11.20 -12.90
CA SER A 158 4.42 -11.57 -11.49
C SER A 158 3.93 -10.50 -10.51
N LEU A 159 4.16 -9.21 -10.75
CA LEU A 159 3.63 -8.17 -9.86
C LEU A 159 2.10 -8.07 -9.93
N ASP A 160 1.53 -8.09 -11.13
CA ASP A 160 0.09 -7.96 -11.35
C ASP A 160 -0.63 -9.18 -10.74
N ASP A 161 -0.05 -10.37 -10.91
CA ASP A 161 -0.57 -11.61 -10.35
C ASP A 161 -0.44 -11.63 -8.82
N ALA A 162 0.70 -11.22 -8.25
CA ALA A 162 0.85 -11.06 -6.80
C ALA A 162 -0.20 -10.10 -6.19
N ILE A 163 -0.61 -9.04 -6.89
CA ILE A 163 -1.69 -8.13 -6.45
C ILE A 163 -3.04 -8.86 -6.43
N HIS A 164 -3.37 -9.62 -7.49
CA HIS A 164 -4.62 -10.38 -7.54
C HIS A 164 -4.66 -11.48 -6.46
N GLU A 165 -3.55 -12.20 -6.31
CA GLU A 165 -3.37 -13.21 -5.27
C GLU A 165 -3.52 -12.62 -3.87
N ALA A 166 -2.95 -11.44 -3.61
CA ALA A 166 -3.09 -10.76 -2.33
C ALA A 166 -4.55 -10.43 -1.98
N LYS A 167 -5.37 -10.06 -2.98
CA LYS A 167 -6.82 -9.87 -2.77
C LYS A 167 -7.51 -11.18 -2.36
N ILE A 168 -7.13 -12.31 -2.98
CA ILE A 168 -7.65 -13.63 -2.61
C ILE A 168 -7.21 -14.01 -1.18
N VAL A 169 -5.93 -13.80 -0.84
CA VAL A 169 -5.40 -14.04 0.51
C VAL A 169 -6.16 -13.22 1.55
N HIS A 170 -6.38 -11.93 1.29
CA HIS A 170 -7.18 -11.07 2.15
C HIS A 170 -8.60 -11.60 2.31
N LYS A 171 -9.24 -12.04 1.23
CA LYS A 171 -10.59 -12.64 1.30
C LYS A 171 -10.62 -13.89 2.19
N LEU A 172 -9.67 -14.81 2.00
CA LEU A 172 -9.52 -16.00 2.83
C LEU A 172 -9.29 -15.64 4.31
N TYR A 173 -8.48 -14.61 4.57
CA TYR A 173 -8.27 -14.08 5.91
C TYR A 173 -9.57 -13.55 6.54
N LYS A 174 -10.35 -12.73 5.81
CA LYS A 174 -11.65 -12.22 6.29
C LYS A 174 -12.68 -13.33 6.53
N MET A 175 -12.53 -14.49 5.89
CA MET A 175 -13.33 -15.68 6.11
C MET A 175 -12.80 -16.57 7.26
N GLY A 176 -11.72 -16.17 7.93
CA GLY A 176 -11.08 -16.96 8.99
C GLY A 176 -10.38 -18.22 8.48
N GLN A 177 -10.05 -18.30 7.20
CA GLN A 177 -9.42 -19.45 6.56
C GLN A 177 -7.90 -19.33 6.42
N PHE A 178 -7.35 -18.12 6.62
CA PHE A 178 -5.93 -17.84 6.54
C PHE A 178 -5.43 -17.32 7.90
N GLU A 179 -4.51 -18.05 8.53
CA GLU A 179 -3.96 -17.72 9.86
C GLU A 179 -2.45 -17.46 9.80
N VAL A 180 -1.97 -16.57 10.67
CA VAL A 180 -0.57 -16.16 10.86
C VAL A 180 -0.13 -16.53 12.28
N SER A 181 1.05 -17.11 12.46
CA SER A 181 1.53 -17.60 13.76
C SER A 181 2.17 -16.46 14.58
N TYR A 182 1.65 -16.19 15.78
CA TYR A 182 2.16 -15.12 16.65
C TYR A 182 3.16 -15.62 17.68
N TYR A 183 4.42 -15.13 17.69
CA TYR A 183 5.21 -14.97 18.93
C TYR A 183 6.31 -13.89 18.84
N CYS A 184 6.03 -12.69 19.39
CA CYS A 184 6.97 -11.83 20.12
C CYS A 184 6.18 -10.72 20.82
N LEU A 185 6.40 -10.51 22.13
CA LEU A 185 5.94 -9.28 22.79
C LEU A 185 6.84 -8.15 22.30
N ASN A 186 6.45 -7.51 21.19
CA ASN A 186 7.00 -6.21 20.82
C ASN A 186 6.50 -5.18 21.83
N SER A 187 7.18 -5.07 22.97
CA SER A 187 6.97 -4.00 23.92
C SER A 187 7.99 -2.89 23.66
N GLN A 188 7.50 -1.72 23.27
CA GLN A 188 8.31 -0.51 23.22
C GLN A 188 8.02 0.32 24.47
N LEU A 189 9.06 0.64 25.25
CA LEU A 189 8.95 1.65 26.30
C LEU A 189 8.68 3.00 25.62
N LEU A 190 7.51 3.57 25.85
CA LEU A 190 7.12 4.86 25.30
C LEU A 190 7.69 6.01 26.14
N ASN A 191 7.69 5.88 27.46
CA ASN A 191 8.14 6.92 28.39
C ASN A 191 8.34 6.36 29.80
N TYR A 192 8.97 7.13 30.70
CA TYR A 192 8.87 6.93 32.15
C TYR A 192 8.92 8.27 32.89
N TYR A 193 8.30 8.34 34.06
CA TYR A 193 8.36 9.52 34.92
C TYR A 193 8.31 9.13 36.40
N ARG A 194 8.65 10.06 37.30
CA ARG A 194 8.69 9.81 38.75
C ARG A 194 7.58 10.61 39.44
N GLU A 195 6.76 9.95 40.25
CA GLU A 195 5.70 10.61 41.02
C GLU A 195 6.23 11.32 42.27
N ALA A 196 5.42 12.20 42.84
CA ALA A 196 5.78 13.00 44.00
C ALA A 196 6.05 12.16 45.27
N ASP A 197 5.55 10.93 45.32
CA ASP A 197 5.80 9.98 46.40
C ASP A 197 7.08 9.13 46.21
N GLY A 198 7.81 9.35 45.10
CA GLY A 198 9.05 8.66 44.77
C GLY A 198 8.91 7.49 43.78
N SER A 199 7.68 7.04 43.51
CA SER A 199 7.39 5.93 42.60
C SER A 199 7.84 6.21 41.16
N ILE A 200 8.34 5.20 40.43
CA ILE A 200 8.75 5.33 39.02
C ILE A 200 7.70 4.67 38.13
N VAL A 201 7.02 5.46 37.30
CA VAL A 201 6.01 5.01 36.35
C VAL A 201 6.64 4.75 35.00
N PHE A 202 6.43 3.57 34.45
CA PHE A 202 6.90 3.18 33.12
C PHE A 202 5.71 3.01 32.17
N VAL A 203 5.77 3.66 31.01
CA VAL A 203 4.70 3.62 30.01
C VAL A 203 5.15 2.73 28.87
N TYR A 204 4.46 1.60 28.66
CA TYR A 204 4.75 0.66 27.60
C TYR A 204 3.65 0.65 26.54
N THR A 205 4.03 0.36 25.31
CA THR A 205 3.07 -0.20 24.34
C THR A 205 3.12 -1.71 24.47
N ILE A 206 1.99 -2.37 24.73
CA ILE A 206 1.89 -3.85 24.69
C ILE A 206 1.01 -4.21 23.50
N ILE A 207 1.62 -4.67 22.42
CA ILE A 207 0.88 -5.01 21.20
C ILE A 207 0.20 -6.38 21.39
N GLY A 208 -1.13 -6.42 21.56
CA GLY A 208 -1.93 -7.57 21.09
C GLY A 208 -2.89 -8.33 22.04
N THR A 209 -3.68 -7.72 22.92
CA THR A 209 -4.83 -8.45 23.55
C THR A 209 -5.98 -7.52 23.97
N THR A 210 -7.17 -8.10 24.18
CA THR A 210 -8.42 -7.45 24.67
C THR A 210 -8.94 -8.03 25.98
N ASP A 211 -8.20 -8.96 26.61
CA ASP A 211 -8.59 -9.52 27.91
C ASP A 211 -7.84 -8.79 29.02
N GLU A 212 -8.47 -7.76 29.60
CA GLU A 212 -7.97 -7.00 30.75
C GLU A 212 -7.56 -7.91 31.93
N PHE A 213 -8.29 -9.00 32.16
CA PHE A 213 -7.97 -9.96 33.22
C PHE A 213 -6.76 -10.83 32.87
N ALA A 214 -6.49 -11.09 31.60
CA ALA A 214 -5.32 -11.86 31.18
C ALA A 214 -4.04 -11.00 31.16
N ILE A 215 -4.13 -9.71 30.81
CA ILE A 215 -3.06 -8.73 31.03
C ILE A 215 -2.75 -8.63 32.54
N TYR A 216 -3.77 -8.48 33.37
CA TYR A 216 -3.65 -8.42 34.84
C TYR A 216 -2.95 -9.68 35.41
N ARG A 217 -3.31 -10.88 34.92
CA ARG A 217 -2.70 -12.15 35.32
C ARG A 217 -1.27 -12.34 34.79
N ALA A 218 -0.95 -11.83 33.60
CA ALA A 218 0.41 -11.85 33.05
C ALA A 218 1.35 -10.91 33.80
N ALA A 219 0.84 -9.75 34.24
CA ALA A 219 1.59 -8.77 35.04
C ALA A 219 1.84 -9.25 36.48
N GLN A 220 0.85 -9.90 37.14
CA GLN A 220 0.93 -10.41 38.52
C GLN A 220 2.01 -11.50 38.75
N GLY A 221 2.66 -12.01 37.71
CA GLY A 221 3.73 -13.01 37.80
C GLY A 221 4.98 -12.70 36.97
N ALA A 222 5.08 -11.50 36.39
CA ALA A 222 6.20 -11.12 35.55
C ALA A 222 7.47 -10.93 36.39
N LYS A 223 8.57 -11.53 35.95
CA LYS A 223 9.91 -11.26 36.52
C LYS A 223 10.59 -10.19 35.68
N TYR A 224 11.27 -9.28 36.36
CA TYR A 224 12.07 -8.22 35.76
C TYR A 224 13.56 -8.64 35.68
N LYS A 225 14.24 -8.34 34.56
CA LYS A 225 15.70 -8.32 34.45
C LYS A 225 16.17 -7.16 33.58
N GLU A 226 17.17 -6.41 34.02
CA GLU A 226 17.73 -5.31 33.21
C GLU A 226 18.50 -5.89 32.02
N ASN A 227 18.39 -5.24 30.86
CA ASN A 227 19.31 -5.49 29.76
C ASN A 227 20.67 -4.80 30.03
N LYS A 228 21.63 -4.95 29.12
CA LYS A 228 22.99 -4.42 29.28
C LYS A 228 23.07 -2.89 29.33
N ASP A 229 22.00 -2.21 28.91
CA ASP A 229 21.87 -0.75 28.87
C ASP A 229 21.00 -0.21 30.03
N GLY A 230 20.68 -1.06 31.02
CA GLY A 230 19.84 -0.69 32.18
C GLY A 230 18.35 -0.57 31.86
N VAL A 231 17.89 -1.05 30.70
CA VAL A 231 16.48 -0.98 30.29
C VAL A 231 15.72 -2.19 30.85
N PRO A 232 14.53 -1.96 31.44
CA PRO A 232 13.79 -3.06 32.00
C PRO A 232 13.18 -4.07 30.99
N LEU A 233 13.44 -5.38 31.11
CA LEU A 233 12.78 -6.44 30.31
C LEU A 233 11.87 -7.33 31.16
N PHE A 234 10.67 -7.63 30.66
CA PHE A 234 9.64 -8.42 31.34
C PHE A 234 9.35 -9.75 30.64
N PHE A 235 9.16 -10.81 31.43
CA PHE A 235 8.87 -12.16 30.95
C PHE A 235 7.61 -12.73 31.63
N SER A 236 6.64 -13.20 30.83
CA SER A 236 5.42 -13.89 31.31
C SER A 236 5.44 -15.39 30.97
N LYS A 237 4.76 -16.20 31.80
CA LYS A 237 4.72 -17.67 31.70
C LYS A 237 3.44 -18.27 31.07
N ARG A 238 2.45 -17.47 30.64
CA ARG A 238 1.15 -17.98 30.14
C ARG A 238 0.65 -17.26 28.87
N PRO A 239 -0.09 -17.95 27.98
CA PRO A 239 -0.58 -17.41 26.70
C PRO A 239 -1.71 -16.39 26.85
N LEU A 240 -1.80 -15.45 25.91
CA LEU A 240 -2.85 -14.42 25.80
C LEU A 240 -3.52 -14.51 24.41
N SER A 241 -4.85 -14.53 24.36
CA SER A 241 -5.63 -14.54 23.11
C SER A 241 -5.96 -13.12 22.62
N THR A 242 -6.04 -12.94 21.30
CA THR A 242 -5.92 -11.65 20.59
C THR A 242 -7.25 -11.11 20.05
N ASN A 243 -7.50 -9.79 20.14
CA ASN A 243 -8.20 -8.97 19.11
C ASN A 243 -8.29 -7.45 19.42
N ARG A 244 -7.16 -6.73 19.58
CA ARG A 244 -6.95 -5.27 19.33
C ARG A 244 -5.51 -4.86 19.75
N ASN A 245 -5.03 -3.72 19.25
CA ASN A 245 -3.83 -3.04 19.77
C ASN A 245 -4.25 -2.12 20.93
N GLU A 246 -3.94 -2.48 22.17
CA GLU A 246 -4.10 -1.61 23.34
C GLU A 246 -2.72 -1.06 23.73
N ILE A 247 -2.62 0.23 24.05
CA ILE A 247 -1.46 0.76 24.81
C ILE A 247 -1.88 0.61 26.28
N ILE A 248 -0.97 0.23 27.17
CA ILE A 248 -1.32 -0.05 28.57
C ILE A 248 -0.39 0.75 29.47
N GLN A 249 -0.94 1.56 30.37
CA GLN A 249 -0.14 2.18 31.42
C GLN A 249 0.12 1.16 32.53
N LEU A 250 1.39 0.86 32.80
CA LEU A 250 1.81 -0.01 33.91
C LEU A 250 2.45 0.84 35.00
N ILE A 251 1.76 1.01 36.13
CA ILE A 251 2.31 1.72 37.27
C ILE A 251 3.07 0.72 38.13
N ILE A 252 4.40 0.85 38.20
CA ILE A 252 5.27 0.01 39.05
C ILE A 252 5.69 0.83 40.27
N THR A 253 5.37 0.35 41.46
CA THR A 253 5.78 1.02 42.72
C THR A 253 7.08 0.40 43.24
N GLU A 254 7.78 1.10 44.16
CA GLU A 254 9.09 0.66 44.69
C GLU A 254 9.07 -0.73 45.37
N ASN A 255 7.89 -1.20 45.80
CA ASN A 255 7.73 -2.55 46.37
C ASN A 255 7.46 -3.64 45.32
N GLY A 256 7.48 -3.30 44.02
CA GLY A 256 7.25 -4.22 42.92
C GLY A 256 5.78 -4.49 42.57
N SER A 257 4.83 -3.74 43.13
CA SER A 257 3.41 -3.87 42.77
C SER A 257 3.06 -3.13 41.48
N ILE A 258 2.20 -3.74 40.64
CA ILE A 258 1.81 -3.28 39.29
C ILE A 258 0.31 -2.93 39.26
N LYS A 259 -0.07 -1.74 38.74
CA LYS A 259 -1.47 -1.33 38.45
C LYS A 259 -1.69 -1.02 36.96
N VAL A 260 -2.91 -1.23 36.45
CA VAL A 260 -3.37 -1.03 35.05
C VAL A 260 -4.63 -0.13 35.04
N ASP A 261 -4.77 0.78 34.05
CA ASP A 261 -5.91 1.73 33.92
C ASP A 261 -6.56 1.69 32.50
N ASP A 262 -7.89 1.95 32.40
CA ASP A 262 -8.82 1.60 31.28
C ASP A 262 -8.80 2.59 30.06
N PHE A 263 -8.95 2.07 28.83
CA PHE A 263 -8.39 2.62 27.58
C PHE A 263 -9.39 3.04 26.47
N THR A 264 -10.70 3.20 26.72
CA THR A 264 -11.62 3.76 25.68
C THR A 264 -11.33 5.23 25.33
N LYS A 265 -10.47 5.92 26.11
CA LYS A 265 -10.09 7.32 25.87
C LYS A 265 -8.97 7.51 24.85
N VAL A 266 -8.14 6.51 24.56
CA VAL A 266 -6.79 6.79 24.05
C VAL A 266 -6.61 6.77 22.52
N LEU A 267 -7.41 6.05 21.74
CA LEU A 267 -7.38 6.21 20.27
C LEU A 267 -7.84 7.61 19.84
N SER A 268 -8.84 8.15 20.56
CA SER A 268 -9.19 9.57 20.45
C SER A 268 -8.01 10.44 20.87
N GLN A 269 -7.23 10.04 21.89
CA GLN A 269 -6.05 10.77 22.33
C GLN A 269 -4.85 10.64 21.41
N LYS A 270 -4.61 9.55 20.65
CA LYS A 270 -3.48 9.47 19.70
C LYS A 270 -3.70 10.41 18.52
N LYS A 271 -4.90 10.38 17.91
CA LYS A 271 -5.24 11.36 16.86
C LYS A 271 -5.25 12.78 17.43
N LYS A 272 -5.82 12.98 18.63
CA LYS A 272 -5.71 14.28 19.34
C LYS A 272 -4.28 14.63 19.72
N LEU A 273 -3.37 13.67 19.91
CA LEU A 273 -1.98 13.88 20.29
C LEU A 273 -1.17 14.25 19.05
N ASP A 274 -1.34 13.55 17.93
CA ASP A 274 -0.77 13.96 16.64
C ASP A 274 -1.29 15.35 16.27
N GLU A 275 -2.61 15.58 16.34
CA GLU A 275 -3.20 16.91 16.13
C GLU A 275 -2.68 17.95 17.14
N TYR A 276 -2.49 17.57 18.41
CA TYR A 276 -1.92 18.43 19.45
C TYR A 276 -0.46 18.78 19.14
N ILE A 277 0.38 17.80 18.80
CA ILE A 277 1.78 18.01 18.44
C ILE A 277 1.86 18.89 17.21
N LEU A 278 1.11 18.58 16.15
CA LEU A 278 1.06 19.39 14.94
C LEU A 278 0.64 20.84 15.27
N ARG A 279 -0.34 21.03 16.15
CA ARG A 279 -0.82 22.35 16.62
C ARG A 279 0.18 23.08 17.52
N GLU A 280 0.90 22.39 18.39
CA GLU A 280 1.94 23.02 19.22
C GLU A 280 3.17 23.37 18.39
N LYS A 281 3.55 22.50 17.45
CA LYS A 281 4.67 22.71 16.54
C LYS A 281 4.34 23.78 15.49
N SER A 282 3.08 23.94 15.08
CA SER A 282 2.67 25.04 14.20
C SER A 282 2.82 26.43 14.84
N LYS A 283 3.09 26.52 16.16
CA LYS A 283 3.47 27.78 16.82
C LYS A 283 4.97 28.09 16.69
N LEU A 284 5.78 27.08 16.39
CA LEU A 284 7.25 27.17 16.31
C LEU A 284 7.77 27.17 14.87
N TYR A 285 7.00 26.62 13.94
CA TYR A 285 7.35 26.46 12.54
C TYR A 285 6.39 27.25 11.64
N ASP A 286 6.92 27.77 10.53
CA ASP A 286 6.16 28.48 9.51
C ASP A 286 5.10 27.59 8.86
N ASN A 287 5.38 26.29 8.78
CA ASN A 287 4.46 25.28 8.25
C ASN A 287 4.73 23.92 8.87
N VAL A 288 3.68 23.13 9.07
CA VAL A 288 3.74 21.74 9.53
C VAL A 288 2.78 20.91 8.69
N ILE A 289 3.29 19.87 8.03
CA ILE A 289 2.52 18.91 7.23
C ILE A 289 2.33 17.65 8.09
N SER A 290 1.14 17.04 8.02
CA SER A 290 0.76 15.91 8.86
C SER A 290 1.71 14.71 8.76
N PHE A 291 1.75 13.89 9.82
CA PHE A 291 2.55 12.68 9.87
C PHE A 291 2.24 11.71 8.73
N SER A 292 3.27 11.24 8.05
CA SER A 292 3.26 10.12 7.10
C SER A 292 4.47 9.23 7.37
N PHE A 293 4.29 7.91 7.40
CA PHE A 293 5.33 6.95 7.79
C PHE A 293 6.05 7.31 9.11
N GLY A 294 5.30 7.89 10.06
CA GLY A 294 5.80 8.26 11.39
C GLY A 294 6.62 9.56 11.46
N LEU A 295 6.72 10.32 10.36
CA LEU A 295 7.40 11.61 10.33
C LEU A 295 6.49 12.71 9.75
N ALA A 296 6.55 13.90 10.31
CA ALA A 296 5.85 15.10 9.83
C ALA A 296 6.86 16.07 9.22
N VAL A 297 6.51 16.70 8.10
CA VAL A 297 7.35 17.76 7.50
C VAL A 297 7.16 19.04 8.30
N VAL A 298 8.26 19.70 8.64
CA VAL A 298 8.25 21.03 9.27
C VAL A 298 9.04 22.02 8.44
N LYS A 299 8.60 23.27 8.41
CA LYS A 299 9.27 24.37 7.71
C LYS A 299 9.58 25.51 8.68
N SER A 300 10.80 26.02 8.66
CA SER A 300 11.17 27.29 9.31
C SER A 300 12.25 27.98 8.51
N ASN A 301 12.20 29.30 8.41
CA ASN A 301 13.19 30.11 7.69
C ASN A 301 13.40 29.63 6.25
N LYS A 302 12.30 29.27 5.57
CA LYS A 302 12.28 28.72 4.19
C LYS A 302 12.96 27.36 4.01
N LYS A 303 13.40 26.70 5.09
CA LYS A 303 13.97 25.36 5.05
C LYS A 303 13.04 24.32 5.63
N TYR A 304 13.06 23.12 5.06
CA TYR A 304 12.25 21.98 5.43
C TYR A 304 13.09 20.91 6.09
N GLY A 305 12.50 20.24 7.08
CA GLY A 305 13.03 19.09 7.81
C GLY A 305 11.89 18.22 8.30
N PHE A 306 12.18 17.23 9.14
CA PHE A 306 11.19 16.26 9.59
C PHE A 306 11.28 16.02 11.08
N ILE A 307 10.11 15.93 11.72
CA ILE A 307 9.97 15.60 13.13
C ILE A 307 9.24 14.27 13.32
N ASP A 308 9.50 13.58 14.43
CA ASP A 308 8.76 12.39 14.83
C ASP A 308 7.53 12.73 15.70
N HIS A 309 6.88 11.68 16.22
CA HIS A 309 5.72 11.81 17.13
C HIS A 309 6.07 12.36 18.53
N SER A 310 7.34 12.50 18.90
CA SER A 310 7.73 13.26 20.09
C SER A 310 7.88 14.75 19.78
N GLY A 311 8.00 15.08 18.49
CA GLY A 311 8.26 16.42 17.99
C GLY A 311 9.75 16.76 17.94
N GLU A 312 10.63 15.77 18.10
CA GLU A 312 12.07 15.88 17.92
C GLU A 312 12.41 15.91 16.43
N ILE A 313 13.43 16.68 16.06
CA ILE A 313 13.91 16.77 14.69
C ILE A 313 14.72 15.51 14.39
N ILE A 314 14.22 14.68 13.49
CA ILE A 314 14.92 13.49 12.98
C ILE A 314 15.77 13.86 11.76
N ILE A 315 15.21 14.69 10.87
CA ILE A 315 15.89 15.16 9.67
C ILE A 315 16.00 16.68 9.77
N PRO A 316 17.22 17.24 9.81
CA PRO A 316 17.45 18.67 9.97
C PRO A 316 16.73 19.54 8.93
N LEU A 317 16.40 20.79 9.30
CA LEU A 317 15.78 21.76 8.41
C LEU A 317 16.81 22.35 7.43
N ILE A 318 17.22 21.56 6.45
CA ILE A 318 18.27 21.92 5.47
C ILE A 318 17.77 21.98 4.02
N TYR A 319 16.60 21.40 3.74
CA TYR A 319 16.04 21.28 2.40
C TYR A 319 15.27 22.53 1.98
N ASP A 320 15.35 22.92 0.71
CA ASP A 320 14.56 23.99 0.09
C ASP A 320 13.11 23.56 -0.21
N SER A 321 12.87 22.26 -0.40
CA SER A 321 11.52 21.67 -0.42
C SER A 321 11.54 20.24 0.14
N ALA A 322 10.40 19.79 0.67
CA ALA A 322 10.21 18.42 1.13
C ALA A 322 8.75 17.99 0.99
N ASN A 323 8.54 16.81 0.40
CA ASN A 323 7.25 16.11 0.41
C ASN A 323 7.15 15.22 1.65
N SER A 324 5.92 14.86 2.02
CA SER A 324 5.69 13.79 3.00
C SER A 324 6.25 12.46 2.51
N PHE A 325 6.65 11.59 3.44
CA PHE A 325 7.06 10.23 3.10
C PHE A 325 5.92 9.49 2.39
N HIS A 326 6.23 8.83 1.29
CA HIS A 326 5.37 7.89 0.59
C HIS A 326 6.22 6.65 0.27
N GLU A 327 5.69 5.46 0.53
CA GLU A 327 6.40 4.19 0.31
C GLU A 327 7.80 4.11 0.96
N GLY A 328 7.97 4.82 2.09
CA GLY A 328 9.23 4.83 2.85
C GLY A 328 10.28 5.82 2.37
N LEU A 329 10.04 6.56 1.29
CA LEU A 329 10.93 7.60 0.77
C LEU A 329 10.24 8.97 0.77
N ALA A 330 11.03 10.04 0.92
CA ALA A 330 10.54 11.41 0.78
C ALA A 330 11.32 12.14 -0.31
N LEU A 331 10.61 12.75 -1.25
CA LEU A 331 11.21 13.66 -2.23
C LEU A 331 11.59 14.97 -1.55
N VAL A 332 12.84 15.37 -1.70
CA VAL A 332 13.38 16.61 -1.14
C VAL A 332 14.26 17.32 -2.17
N SER A 333 14.41 18.63 -2.01
CA SER A 333 15.40 19.41 -2.76
C SER A 333 16.24 20.26 -1.82
N ALA A 334 17.50 20.44 -2.14
CA ALA A 334 18.41 21.41 -1.58
C ALA A 334 19.17 22.07 -2.75
N LYS A 335 19.72 23.27 -2.55
CA LYS A 335 20.42 24.10 -3.57
C LYS A 335 20.90 23.38 -4.85
N ASP A 336 21.77 22.37 -4.71
CA ASP A 336 22.40 21.67 -5.84
C ASP A 336 22.05 20.16 -5.88
N TRP A 337 20.98 19.75 -5.19
CA TRP A 337 20.61 18.34 -5.07
C TRP A 337 19.10 18.15 -4.92
N LYS A 338 18.52 17.29 -5.77
CA LYS A 338 17.11 16.89 -5.70
C LYS A 338 17.05 15.37 -5.72
N GLY A 339 16.26 14.77 -4.85
CA GLY A 339 16.24 13.33 -4.74
C GLY A 339 15.41 12.80 -3.59
N PHE A 340 15.48 11.50 -3.38
CA PHE A 340 14.73 10.79 -2.37
C PHE A 340 15.60 10.45 -1.17
N ILE A 341 15.06 10.66 0.02
CA ILE A 341 15.69 10.29 1.30
C ILE A 341 14.88 9.22 2.02
N ASP A 342 15.57 8.39 2.81
CA ASP A 342 14.93 7.51 3.78
C ASP A 342 14.52 8.25 5.07
N ARG A 343 13.89 7.53 6.00
CA ARG A 343 13.40 8.08 7.28
C ARG A 343 14.51 8.54 8.24
N ASN A 344 15.76 8.21 7.97
CA ASN A 344 16.91 8.68 8.73
C ASN A 344 17.59 9.88 8.04
N GLY A 345 17.09 10.31 6.88
CA GLY A 345 17.67 11.38 6.07
C GLY A 345 18.80 10.94 5.15
N ASN A 346 19.03 9.63 5.00
CA ASN A 346 20.02 9.13 4.05
C ASN A 346 19.53 9.38 2.62
N LYS A 347 20.40 9.91 1.75
CA LYS A 347 20.11 10.08 0.33
C LYS A 347 20.12 8.72 -0.37
N ILE A 348 18.99 8.30 -0.91
CA ILE A 348 18.82 7.00 -1.56
C ILE A 348 18.89 7.13 -3.08
N ILE A 349 18.16 8.09 -3.64
CA ILE A 349 18.10 8.33 -5.08
C ILE A 349 18.44 9.78 -5.35
N ASP A 350 19.39 10.00 -6.26
CA ASP A 350 19.65 11.30 -6.86
C ASP A 350 18.90 11.37 -8.20
N VAL A 351 17.93 12.28 -8.32
CA VAL A 351 17.23 12.49 -9.61
C VAL A 351 17.98 13.49 -10.51
N GLY A 352 19.13 13.99 -10.05
CA GLY A 352 20.09 14.77 -10.83
C GLY A 352 19.47 15.93 -11.59
N GLU A 353 19.61 15.87 -12.91
CA GLU A 353 19.15 16.88 -13.87
C GLU A 353 17.63 16.87 -14.11
N SER A 354 16.87 15.94 -13.53
CA SER A 354 15.41 15.83 -13.73
C SER A 354 14.68 17.10 -13.32
N ASN A 355 14.07 17.78 -14.29
CA ASN A 355 13.29 18.99 -14.06
C ASN A 355 12.06 18.70 -13.16
N TYR A 356 11.37 17.58 -13.46
CA TYR A 356 10.15 17.17 -12.79
C TYR A 356 10.30 15.80 -12.12
N THR A 357 9.67 15.63 -10.95
CA THR A 357 9.48 14.32 -10.31
C THR A 357 8.43 14.45 -9.21
N GLU A 358 7.71 13.36 -8.93
CA GLU A 358 6.73 13.26 -7.85
C GLU A 358 7.15 12.23 -6.80
N SER A 359 6.37 12.13 -5.72
CA SER A 359 6.56 11.04 -4.75
C SER A 359 6.33 9.67 -5.41
N PHE A 360 6.97 8.62 -4.88
CA PHE A 360 6.70 7.24 -5.30
C PHE A 360 5.22 6.91 -5.15
N SER A 361 4.67 6.22 -6.14
CA SER A 361 3.32 5.66 -6.13
C SER A 361 3.34 4.31 -6.83
N GLU A 362 2.83 3.29 -6.16
CA GLU A 362 2.81 1.89 -6.62
C GLU A 362 4.20 1.35 -6.98
N GLY A 363 5.23 1.79 -6.26
CA GLY A 363 6.61 1.34 -6.44
C GLY A 363 7.40 2.07 -7.54
N LEU A 364 6.79 3.02 -8.24
CA LEU A 364 7.44 3.83 -9.27
C LEU A 364 7.33 5.32 -8.98
N ALA A 365 8.32 6.10 -9.40
CA ALA A 365 8.26 7.56 -9.42
C ALA A 365 8.45 8.08 -10.83
N VAL A 366 7.61 9.03 -11.24
CA VAL A 366 7.79 9.74 -12.51
C VAL A 366 9.02 10.65 -12.43
N VAL A 367 9.80 10.68 -13.50
CA VAL A 367 10.96 11.56 -13.69
C VAL A 367 10.95 12.14 -15.10
N SER A 368 11.55 13.31 -15.29
CA SER A 368 11.71 13.93 -16.60
C SER A 368 13.17 14.01 -17.04
N ASP A 369 13.39 14.34 -18.31
CA ASP A 369 14.67 14.84 -18.77
C ASP A 369 14.94 16.26 -18.21
N TYR A 370 16.14 16.77 -18.51
CA TYR A 370 16.60 18.09 -18.06
C TYR A 370 15.68 19.23 -18.49
N TRP A 371 15.07 19.12 -19.67
CA TRP A 371 14.22 20.17 -20.23
C TRP A 371 12.75 20.03 -19.82
N GLY A 372 12.35 18.90 -19.22
CA GLY A 372 10.95 18.61 -18.91
C GLY A 372 10.12 18.26 -20.16
N ASN A 373 10.78 17.83 -21.25
CA ASN A 373 10.15 17.45 -22.51
C ASN A 373 9.74 15.99 -22.55
N PHE A 374 10.50 15.13 -21.86
CA PHE A 374 10.30 13.69 -21.88
C PHE A 374 10.25 13.13 -20.47
N PHE A 375 9.23 12.31 -20.20
CA PHE A 375 8.97 11.66 -18.93
C PHE A 375 9.12 10.14 -19.05
N GLY A 376 9.47 9.53 -17.93
CA GLY A 376 9.62 8.09 -17.72
C GLY A 376 9.55 7.79 -16.22
N TYR A 377 9.93 6.57 -15.83
CA TYR A 377 9.72 6.11 -14.46
C TYR A 377 10.93 5.38 -13.90
N ILE A 378 11.21 5.61 -12.62
CA ILE A 378 12.25 4.94 -11.85
C ILE A 378 11.68 4.09 -10.72
N ASP A 379 12.39 3.03 -10.34
CA ASP A 379 12.08 2.24 -9.14
C ASP A 379 12.67 2.88 -7.85
N SER A 380 12.37 2.27 -6.71
CA SER A 380 12.83 2.70 -5.37
C SER A 380 14.35 2.58 -5.14
N LEU A 381 15.08 2.01 -6.10
CA LEU A 381 16.55 1.98 -6.14
C LEU A 381 17.12 3.04 -7.08
N GLY A 382 16.27 3.77 -7.82
CA GLY A 382 16.66 4.79 -8.78
C GLY A 382 16.92 4.26 -10.19
N ASN A 383 16.64 2.99 -10.47
CA ASN A 383 16.83 2.43 -11.81
C ASN A 383 15.68 2.85 -12.71
N THR A 384 15.98 3.24 -13.95
CA THR A 384 14.94 3.48 -14.97
C THR A 384 14.21 2.17 -15.28
N ARG A 385 12.89 2.14 -15.00
CA ARG A 385 12.00 1.02 -15.35
C ARG A 385 11.28 1.27 -16.66
N ILE A 386 10.94 2.53 -16.93
CA ILE A 386 10.32 2.95 -18.18
C ILE A 386 11.09 4.16 -18.69
N SER A 387 11.62 4.05 -19.92
CA SER A 387 12.49 5.08 -20.51
C SER A 387 11.78 6.42 -20.73
N LEU A 388 12.56 7.50 -20.72
CA LEU A 388 12.07 8.86 -21.01
C LEU A 388 11.61 8.95 -22.47
N LYS A 389 10.30 8.86 -22.71
CA LYS A 389 9.72 8.90 -24.06
C LYS A 389 8.36 9.59 -24.15
N TYR A 390 7.72 9.85 -23.00
CA TYR A 390 6.40 10.45 -22.94
C TYR A 390 6.51 11.97 -22.89
N ASN A 391 5.65 12.71 -23.60
CA ASN A 391 5.59 14.17 -23.48
C ASN A 391 4.94 14.63 -22.18
N PHE A 392 4.17 13.75 -21.53
CA PHE A 392 3.57 13.94 -20.22
C PHE A 392 3.33 12.58 -19.56
N ALA A 393 3.44 12.50 -18.25
CA ALA A 393 3.24 11.28 -17.47
C ALA A 393 2.76 11.62 -16.05
N GLU A 394 1.75 10.92 -15.58
CA GLU A 394 1.24 11.00 -14.20
C GLU A 394 1.78 9.87 -13.32
N SER A 395 1.69 10.01 -12.00
CA SER A 395 1.98 8.91 -11.08
C SER A 395 1.04 7.70 -11.31
N PHE A 396 1.54 6.49 -11.02
CA PHE A 396 0.73 5.28 -11.07
C PHE A 396 -0.37 5.32 -10.01
N SER A 397 -1.58 4.92 -10.40
CA SER A 397 -2.72 4.72 -9.53
C SER A 397 -3.59 3.59 -10.08
N CYS A 398 -3.96 2.66 -9.22
CA CYS A 398 -4.71 1.47 -9.59
C CYS A 398 -4.04 0.73 -10.77
N GLY A 399 -2.76 0.40 -10.67
CA GLY A 399 -2.07 -0.41 -11.68
C GLY A 399 -1.66 0.35 -12.96
N LEU A 400 -2.13 1.58 -13.15
CA LEU A 400 -2.02 2.30 -14.42
C LEU A 400 -1.53 3.73 -14.22
N ALA A 401 -0.84 4.26 -15.23
CA ALA A 401 -0.48 5.67 -15.30
C ALA A 401 -0.93 6.26 -16.63
N LYS A 402 -1.48 7.48 -16.58
CA LYS A 402 -1.84 8.24 -17.78
C LYS A 402 -0.57 8.85 -18.37
N VAL A 403 -0.40 8.70 -19.68
CA VAL A 403 0.76 9.22 -20.40
C VAL A 403 0.35 9.79 -21.75
N ASP A 404 1.09 10.80 -22.21
CA ASP A 404 0.95 11.35 -23.56
C ASP A 404 2.20 11.05 -24.39
N VAL A 405 2.02 10.59 -25.62
CA VAL A 405 3.09 10.44 -26.62
C VAL A 405 2.63 11.04 -27.93
N ALA A 406 3.37 12.02 -28.46
CA ALA A 406 3.13 12.60 -29.78
C ALA A 406 1.67 13.06 -30.00
N GLY A 407 1.03 13.60 -28.95
CA GLY A 407 -0.35 14.09 -28.99
C GLY A 407 -1.42 13.01 -28.84
N THR A 408 -1.05 11.77 -28.50
CA THR A 408 -1.99 10.69 -28.16
C THR A 408 -1.87 10.37 -26.66
N THR A 409 -3.01 10.32 -25.97
CA THR A 409 -3.09 9.91 -24.56
C THR A 409 -3.39 8.42 -24.45
N SER A 410 -2.70 7.72 -23.55
CA SER A 410 -2.95 6.31 -23.21
C SER A 410 -2.75 6.06 -21.71
N PHE A 411 -3.28 4.93 -21.23
CA PHE A 411 -2.89 4.36 -19.95
C PHE A 411 -1.88 3.25 -20.16
N ILE A 412 -0.81 3.26 -19.38
CA ILE A 412 0.22 2.23 -19.37
C ILE A 412 0.23 1.47 -18.05
N ASN A 413 0.64 0.21 -18.08
CA ASN A 413 0.95 -0.54 -16.86
C ASN A 413 2.38 -0.25 -16.36
N HIS A 414 2.76 -0.88 -15.25
CA HIS A 414 4.07 -0.75 -14.59
C HIS A 414 5.29 -1.13 -15.47
N TYR A 415 5.05 -1.75 -16.62
CA TYR A 415 6.08 -2.13 -17.60
C TYR A 415 6.12 -1.18 -18.81
N GLY A 416 5.28 -0.14 -18.84
CA GLY A 416 5.17 0.79 -19.96
C GLY A 416 4.41 0.24 -21.15
N ALA A 417 3.70 -0.89 -21.00
CA ALA A 417 2.81 -1.42 -22.02
C ALA A 417 1.50 -0.65 -22.01
N GLU A 418 1.06 -0.20 -23.17
CA GLU A 418 -0.23 0.50 -23.33
C GLU A 418 -1.38 -0.50 -23.13
N ILE A 419 -2.28 -0.16 -22.20
CA ILE A 419 -3.46 -0.96 -21.86
C ILE A 419 -4.72 -0.33 -22.47
N ILE A 420 -4.85 0.99 -22.38
CA ILE A 420 -6.04 1.72 -22.86
C ILE A 420 -5.58 2.86 -23.74
N GLN A 421 -5.97 2.83 -25.01
CA GLN A 421 -5.88 3.99 -25.89
C GLN A 421 -7.11 4.87 -25.70
N ILE A 422 -6.91 6.15 -25.38
CA ILE A 422 -8.01 7.06 -25.05
C ILE A 422 -8.80 7.43 -26.31
N GLN A 423 -10.09 7.14 -26.30
CA GLN A 423 -11.06 7.50 -27.34
C GLN A 423 -12.12 8.50 -26.83
N TYR A 424 -11.82 9.12 -25.69
CA TYR A 424 -12.69 10.01 -24.94
C TYR A 424 -12.21 11.46 -25.10
N ASP A 425 -13.12 12.41 -24.94
CA ASP A 425 -12.79 13.83 -25.03
C ASP A 425 -11.89 14.25 -23.86
N GLU A 426 -12.17 13.71 -22.66
CA GLU A 426 -11.35 13.87 -21.46
C GLU A 426 -11.28 12.55 -20.67
N VAL A 427 -10.17 12.37 -19.95
CA VAL A 427 -9.97 11.24 -19.05
C VAL A 427 -9.14 11.66 -17.83
N GLU A 428 -9.62 11.27 -16.65
CA GLU A 428 -8.92 11.46 -15.38
C GLU A 428 -8.17 10.19 -14.96
N SER A 429 -7.20 10.32 -14.05
CA SER A 429 -6.49 9.16 -13.50
C SER A 429 -7.45 8.21 -12.77
N PHE A 430 -7.08 6.93 -12.66
CA PHE A 430 -7.88 5.97 -11.91
C PHE A 430 -7.94 6.34 -10.43
N SER A 431 -9.15 6.25 -9.85
CA SER A 431 -9.41 6.36 -8.42
C SER A 431 -10.36 5.25 -8.00
N GLU A 432 -10.01 4.52 -6.93
CA GLU A 432 -10.81 3.40 -6.42
C GLU A 432 -11.18 2.36 -7.50
N GLY A 433 -10.31 2.16 -8.48
CA GLY A 433 -10.45 1.17 -9.56
C GLY A 433 -11.20 1.63 -10.80
N LEU A 434 -11.67 2.89 -10.87
CA LEU A 434 -12.36 3.44 -12.04
C LEU A 434 -11.75 4.78 -12.47
N ALA A 435 -11.77 5.04 -13.78
CA ALA A 435 -11.40 6.35 -14.34
C ALA A 435 -12.64 7.07 -14.85
N LEU A 436 -12.75 8.36 -14.54
CA LEU A 436 -13.77 9.25 -15.08
C LEU A 436 -13.42 9.55 -16.53
N VAL A 437 -14.40 9.41 -17.43
CA VAL A 437 -14.27 9.72 -18.85
C VAL A 437 -15.39 10.64 -19.32
N SER A 438 -15.12 11.46 -20.34
CA SER A 438 -16.15 12.26 -20.99
C SER A 438 -16.25 11.98 -22.50
N LYS A 439 -17.46 12.06 -23.02
CA LYS A 439 -17.75 11.99 -24.46
C LYS A 439 -18.98 12.81 -24.79
N ASN A 440 -18.89 13.69 -25.78
CA ASN A 440 -20.00 14.56 -26.20
C ASN A 440 -20.60 15.37 -25.03
N ASN A 441 -19.75 15.93 -24.16
CA ASN A 441 -20.15 16.67 -22.95
C ASN A 441 -20.97 15.86 -21.93
N LYS A 442 -20.88 14.53 -21.97
CA LYS A 442 -21.46 13.64 -20.96
C LYS A 442 -20.34 12.87 -20.29
N TYR A 443 -20.59 12.44 -19.05
CA TYR A 443 -19.59 11.78 -18.22
C TYR A 443 -20.04 10.39 -17.79
N GLY A 444 -19.07 9.50 -17.67
CA GLY A 444 -19.22 8.11 -17.19
C GLY A 444 -17.90 7.61 -16.61
N PHE A 445 -17.78 6.29 -16.45
CA PHE A 445 -16.57 5.68 -15.87
C PHE A 445 -16.18 4.40 -16.61
N ILE A 446 -14.88 4.20 -16.75
CA ILE A 446 -14.28 2.99 -17.32
C ILE A 446 -13.49 2.19 -16.28
N ASP A 447 -13.35 0.88 -16.50
CA ASP A 447 -12.44 0.02 -15.75
C ASP A 447 -11.00 0.10 -16.27
N GLN A 448 -10.10 -0.64 -15.62
CA GLN A 448 -8.66 -0.70 -15.90
C GLN A 448 -8.32 -1.35 -17.25
N VAL A 449 -9.31 -1.76 -18.05
CA VAL A 449 -9.12 -2.14 -19.46
C VAL A 449 -9.97 -1.37 -20.44
N GLY A 450 -10.57 -0.27 -19.99
CA GLY A 450 -11.29 0.64 -20.85
C GLY A 450 -12.72 0.20 -21.14
N ASN A 451 -13.27 -0.80 -20.44
CA ASN A 451 -14.70 -1.08 -20.54
C ASN A 451 -15.48 0.00 -19.81
N GLU A 452 -16.53 0.52 -20.45
CA GLU A 452 -17.51 1.39 -19.80
C GLU A 452 -18.27 0.60 -18.70
N VAL A 453 -17.99 0.92 -17.43
CA VAL A 453 -18.68 0.33 -16.26
C VAL A 453 -19.91 1.14 -15.91
N ILE A 454 -19.79 2.46 -15.97
CA ILE A 454 -20.87 3.39 -15.69
C ILE A 454 -21.12 4.23 -16.94
N ALA A 455 -22.35 4.11 -17.45
CA ALA A 455 -22.72 4.71 -18.73
C ALA A 455 -22.43 6.21 -18.81
N ILE A 456 -21.91 6.65 -19.96
CA ILE A 456 -21.62 8.05 -20.25
C ILE A 456 -22.93 8.81 -20.51
N LYS A 457 -23.60 9.21 -19.43
CA LYS A 457 -24.93 9.83 -19.47
C LYS A 457 -25.10 11.03 -18.55
N TYR A 458 -24.19 11.21 -17.59
CA TYR A 458 -24.29 12.27 -16.58
C TYR A 458 -23.85 13.62 -17.14
N ASP A 459 -24.45 14.68 -16.64
CA ASP A 459 -24.12 16.07 -17.05
C ASP A 459 -22.82 16.54 -16.40
N LYS A 460 -22.56 16.10 -15.17
CA LYS A 460 -21.33 16.31 -14.40
C LYS A 460 -21.11 15.13 -13.47
N VAL A 461 -19.86 14.79 -13.18
CA VAL A 461 -19.51 13.82 -12.15
C VAL A 461 -18.25 14.27 -11.43
N TYR A 462 -18.07 13.83 -10.19
CA TYR A 462 -16.78 13.86 -9.50
C TYR A 462 -16.20 12.45 -9.41
N ALA A 463 -14.88 12.33 -9.32
CA ALA A 463 -14.20 11.05 -9.16
C ALA A 463 -14.67 10.31 -7.89
N PHE A 464 -14.55 8.97 -7.89
CA PHE A 464 -14.84 8.17 -6.72
C PHE A 464 -13.95 8.59 -5.55
N SER A 465 -14.61 8.82 -4.41
CA SER A 465 -13.96 9.07 -3.14
C SER A 465 -14.76 8.38 -2.06
N GLU A 466 -14.06 7.62 -1.23
CA GLU A 466 -14.65 6.99 -0.07
C GLU A 466 -15.78 5.99 -0.43
N GLY A 467 -15.71 5.39 -1.62
CA GLY A 467 -16.63 4.38 -2.16
C GLY A 467 -17.84 4.95 -2.93
N LEU A 468 -17.96 6.27 -3.07
CA LEU A 468 -19.07 6.93 -3.76
C LEU A 468 -18.59 8.02 -4.72
N ALA A 469 -19.32 8.22 -5.81
CA ALA A 469 -19.11 9.34 -6.73
C ALA A 469 -20.35 10.24 -6.76
N ALA A 470 -20.16 11.54 -6.62
CA ALA A 470 -21.21 12.53 -6.80
C ALA A 470 -21.50 12.70 -8.30
N VAL A 471 -22.76 12.57 -8.70
CA VAL A 471 -23.18 12.64 -10.11
C VAL A 471 -24.36 13.57 -10.28
N ASN A 472 -24.36 14.31 -11.38
CA ASN A 472 -25.44 15.20 -11.78
C ASN A 472 -26.16 14.65 -13.01
N LEU A 473 -27.48 14.63 -12.96
CA LEU A 473 -28.33 14.37 -14.11
C LEU A 473 -29.54 15.30 -14.06
N ASN A 474 -29.80 16.01 -15.14
CA ASN A 474 -30.90 16.96 -15.26
C ASN A 474 -30.88 18.02 -14.14
N ASN A 475 -29.71 18.60 -13.86
CA ASN A 475 -29.49 19.61 -12.82
C ASN A 475 -29.71 19.14 -11.38
N LYS A 476 -29.79 17.83 -11.12
CA LYS A 476 -29.89 17.29 -9.76
C LYS A 476 -28.73 16.37 -9.44
N TRP A 477 -28.13 16.57 -8.28
CA TRP A 477 -27.01 15.80 -7.75
C TRP A 477 -27.47 14.69 -6.83
N GLY A 478 -26.78 13.55 -6.92
CA GLY A 478 -26.90 12.40 -6.03
C GLY A 478 -25.58 11.64 -6.02
N PHE A 479 -25.58 10.43 -5.47
CA PHE A 479 -24.35 9.64 -5.34
C PHE A 479 -24.57 8.20 -5.82
N ILE A 480 -23.60 7.69 -6.57
CA ILE A 480 -23.56 6.31 -7.05
C ILE A 480 -22.41 5.54 -6.42
N ASP A 481 -22.56 4.23 -6.30
CA ASP A 481 -21.45 3.31 -6.02
C ASP A 481 -20.64 2.98 -7.27
N ASN A 482 -19.55 2.22 -7.10
CA ASN A 482 -18.64 1.81 -8.18
C ASN A 482 -19.25 0.84 -9.21
N SER A 483 -20.46 0.33 -8.98
CA SER A 483 -21.23 -0.41 -9.98
C SER A 483 -22.28 0.46 -10.68
N GLY A 484 -22.36 1.75 -10.34
CA GLY A 484 -23.30 2.71 -10.92
C GLY A 484 -24.68 2.72 -10.28
N PHE A 485 -24.91 2.00 -9.17
CA PHE A 485 -26.18 2.07 -8.46
C PHE A 485 -26.28 3.36 -7.67
N ILE A 486 -27.39 4.06 -7.81
CA ILE A 486 -27.72 5.25 -7.02
C ILE A 486 -27.88 4.83 -5.56
N LYS A 487 -26.95 5.26 -4.71
CA LYS A 487 -27.00 5.08 -3.24
C LYS A 487 -27.73 6.21 -2.56
N ILE A 488 -27.52 7.43 -3.04
CA ILE A 488 -28.21 8.63 -2.55
C ILE A 488 -28.93 9.26 -3.76
N PRO A 489 -30.26 9.42 -3.71
CA PRO A 489 -31.06 9.91 -4.83
C PRO A 489 -30.60 11.27 -5.38
N LEU A 490 -30.77 11.45 -6.70
CA LEU A 490 -30.46 12.70 -7.39
C LEU A 490 -31.51 13.77 -7.08
N THR A 491 -31.33 14.48 -5.97
CA THR A 491 -32.32 15.42 -5.41
C THR A 491 -31.71 16.78 -5.05
N PHE A 492 -30.41 16.82 -4.78
CA PHE A 492 -29.68 18.02 -4.39
C PHE A 492 -29.45 18.97 -5.56
N ASP A 493 -29.36 20.27 -5.28
CA ASP A 493 -28.99 21.28 -6.28
C ASP A 493 -27.47 21.29 -6.53
N TYR A 494 -26.68 20.88 -5.52
CA TYR A 494 -25.24 20.71 -5.60
C TYR A 494 -24.78 19.63 -4.61
N ALA A 495 -23.70 18.91 -4.97
CA ALA A 495 -23.02 17.97 -4.09
C ALA A 495 -21.52 17.92 -4.40
N GLU A 496 -20.69 17.84 -3.36
CA GLU A 496 -19.24 17.62 -3.48
C GLU A 496 -18.86 16.14 -3.29
N SER A 497 -17.59 15.79 -3.53
CA SER A 497 -17.06 14.46 -3.20
C SER A 497 -17.09 14.18 -1.70
N PHE A 498 -17.24 12.90 -1.32
CA PHE A 498 -17.10 12.49 0.07
C PHE A 498 -15.68 12.71 0.59
N SER A 499 -15.57 13.24 1.80
CA SER A 499 -14.31 13.38 2.55
C SER A 499 -14.58 13.30 4.05
N LYS A 500 -13.81 12.47 4.75
CA LYS A 500 -13.92 12.21 6.19
C LYS A 500 -15.33 11.75 6.59
N GLY A 501 -15.97 10.93 5.76
CA GLY A 501 -17.29 10.34 6.00
C GLY A 501 -18.50 11.22 5.64
N PHE A 502 -18.29 12.44 5.14
CA PHE A 502 -19.36 13.37 4.77
C PHE A 502 -19.12 13.97 3.38
N ALA A 503 -20.19 14.40 2.71
CA ALA A 503 -20.14 15.26 1.53
C ALA A 503 -20.95 16.54 1.79
N TYR A 504 -20.47 17.69 1.32
CA TYR A 504 -21.27 18.92 1.35
C TYR A 504 -22.34 18.88 0.26
N VAL A 505 -23.54 19.32 0.61
CA VAL A 505 -24.69 19.35 -0.30
C VAL A 505 -25.50 20.63 -0.12
N SER A 506 -26.18 21.06 -1.19
CA SER A 506 -27.17 22.12 -1.12
C SER A 506 -28.53 21.67 -1.64
N LEU A 507 -29.60 22.12 -0.99
CA LEU A 507 -30.99 21.86 -1.40
C LEU A 507 -31.86 23.08 -1.11
N GLU A 508 -32.51 23.62 -2.15
CA GLU A 508 -33.43 24.75 -2.07
C GLU A 508 -32.83 25.99 -1.37
N GLY A 509 -31.55 26.26 -1.65
CA GLY A 509 -30.81 27.38 -1.07
C GLY A 509 -30.32 27.15 0.38
N LYS A 510 -30.54 25.96 0.95
CA LYS A 510 -29.91 25.55 2.22
C LYS A 510 -28.64 24.76 1.94
N GLU A 511 -27.65 24.95 2.79
CA GLU A 511 -26.37 24.21 2.75
C GLU A 511 -26.27 23.28 3.95
N GLY A 512 -25.69 22.11 3.74
CA GLY A 512 -25.51 21.11 4.77
C GLY A 512 -24.49 20.07 4.37
N LYS A 513 -24.47 18.97 5.11
CA LYS A 513 -23.66 17.79 4.78
C LYS A 513 -24.50 16.53 4.86
N ILE A 514 -24.12 15.52 4.09
CA ILE A 514 -24.74 14.20 4.07
C ILE A 514 -23.71 13.14 4.42
N ASP A 515 -24.11 12.11 5.17
CA ASP A 515 -23.28 10.93 5.40
C ASP A 515 -23.50 9.85 4.32
N LYS A 516 -22.69 8.79 4.33
CA LYS A 516 -22.77 7.70 3.34
C LYS A 516 -24.05 6.86 3.43
N LEU A 517 -24.80 6.98 4.53
CA LEU A 517 -26.09 6.31 4.72
C LEU A 517 -27.26 7.17 4.21
N GLY A 518 -26.99 8.41 3.80
CA GLY A 518 -27.98 9.37 3.34
C GLY A 518 -28.59 10.22 4.46
N ASN A 519 -28.01 10.23 5.67
CA ASN A 519 -28.47 11.12 6.73
C ASN A 519 -27.98 12.55 6.46
N GLU A 520 -28.93 13.50 6.46
CA GLU A 520 -28.68 14.91 6.17
C GLU A 520 -28.51 15.73 7.46
N TYR A 521 -27.56 16.65 7.44
CA TYR A 521 -27.26 17.58 8.55
C TYR A 521 -27.16 19.00 7.99
N TRP A 522 -28.23 19.76 8.15
CA TRP A 522 -28.35 21.13 7.62
C TRP A 522 -27.74 22.16 8.58
N ASN A 523 -27.15 23.21 8.03
CA ASN A 523 -26.72 24.36 8.82
C ASN A 523 -27.95 25.21 9.17
N ASP A 524 -28.05 25.64 10.43
CA ASP A 524 -29.15 26.49 10.95
C ASP A 524 -29.11 27.92 10.39
#